data_AF-A0A914EF27-F1
#
_entry.id   AF-A0A914EF27-F1
#
_cell.length_a   1.000
_cell.length_b   1.000
_cell.length_c   1.000
_cell.angle_alpha   90.00
_cell.angle_beta   90.00
_cell.angle_gamma   90.00
#
_symmetry.space_group_name_H-M   'P 1'
#
loop_
_entity.id
_entity.type
_entity.pdbx_description
1 polymer ?
#
loop_
_entity_poly.entity_id
_entity_poly.type
_entity_poly.pdbx_seq_one_letter_code
_entity_poly.pdbx_strand_id
1 'polypeptide(L)'
;MSSRKRHLEETLEEPEIKNGVSPKNNDIFGQVQEFRTLLLSEEPVEKKKFKQFRRVLSDIKDNEESQRKVLKLIDTKFLTGLFCKYSAKNSKTDLVIYKILRSLERNLHVNLRVLAPIVWGEKAESNYKQLVQFGQNLHQRMKADQVLEFFDSKQLWWTLLKMDDEKLMEKSETANFYDPRFVASVLFSITAPGSDLTLRKFVTSNALAFAFALTSTKDEDLRAYGYGILQRYLDLLKELTTEEFSERVWFKYVIRTFKNSVTETNQRIPHVVAHFFARVSKLMLHPEDPVFSPIMAFFQLKPTVMFDQVPEFYKLFLSSSTENFRAERHWVLKLMLEALIEPNDFQILETSYCIPLCLLLFSSPISEMESRKLILQLFKACLQHSSIAMSLFNLHSIHSWFSLTLQ
;
A
#
# COMPACT_ATOMS: atom_id res chain seq x y z
N MET A 1 -47.97 -49.13 -20.73
CA MET A 1 -49.40 -48.95 -20.39
C MET A 1 -49.49 -47.70 -19.53
N SER A 2 -49.86 -46.55 -20.09
CA SER A 2 -51.26 -46.08 -20.24
C SER A 2 -51.89 -45.83 -18.87
N SER A 3 -52.47 -44.69 -18.49
CA SER A 3 -52.87 -43.42 -19.10
C SER A 3 -53.44 -42.61 -17.92
N ARG A 4 -53.21 -41.30 -17.72
CA ARG A 4 -54.01 -40.13 -18.18
C ARG A 4 -53.72 -39.03 -17.13
N LYS A 5 -53.02 -37.94 -17.42
CA LYS A 5 -53.56 -36.64 -17.85
C LYS A 5 -55.02 -36.37 -17.43
N ARG A 6 -55.25 -35.42 -16.51
CA ARG A 6 -55.80 -34.07 -16.78
C ARG A 6 -56.27 -33.35 -15.50
N HIS A 7 -56.18 -32.02 -15.56
CA HIS A 7 -56.90 -30.99 -14.81
C HIS A 7 -56.43 -30.66 -13.38
N LEU A 8 -55.71 -29.54 -13.25
CA LEU A 8 -56.25 -28.30 -12.68
C LEU A 8 -55.22 -27.16 -12.88
N GLU A 9 -55.44 -26.41 -13.95
CA GLU A 9 -54.99 -25.02 -14.09
C GLU A 9 -56.02 -24.15 -13.36
N GLU A 10 -55.61 -23.42 -12.33
CA GLU A 10 -56.33 -22.29 -11.72
C GLU A 10 -55.28 -21.43 -11.01
N THR A 11 -54.75 -20.42 -11.70
CA THR A 11 -55.00 -18.99 -11.45
C THR A 11 -54.71 -18.54 -10.02
N LEU A 12 -53.50 -18.01 -9.80
CA LEU A 12 -53.25 -16.98 -8.81
C LEU A 12 -52.56 -15.81 -9.51
N GLU A 13 -53.37 -14.79 -9.73
CA GLU A 13 -53.07 -13.52 -10.37
C GLU A 13 -51.88 -12.83 -9.70
N GLU A 14 -50.92 -12.42 -10.53
CA GLU A 14 -49.89 -11.45 -10.18
C GLU A 14 -50.57 -10.12 -9.81
N PRO A 15 -50.17 -9.43 -8.73
CA PRO A 15 -50.68 -8.11 -8.48
C PRO A 15 -50.07 -7.17 -9.53
N GLU A 16 -50.93 -6.70 -10.43
CA GLU A 16 -50.70 -5.55 -11.31
C GLU A 16 -50.15 -4.37 -10.50
N ILE A 17 -48.83 -4.19 -10.51
CA ILE A 17 -48.24 -2.90 -10.13
C ILE A 17 -48.49 -1.97 -11.30
N LYS A 18 -49.61 -1.24 -11.16
CA LYS A 18 -50.04 -0.16 -12.04
C LYS A 18 -48.86 0.68 -12.50
N ASN A 19 -48.77 0.79 -13.83
CA ASN A 19 -48.01 1.78 -14.57
C ASN A 19 -48.30 3.20 -14.05
N GLY A 20 -47.55 3.61 -13.03
CA GLY A 20 -47.35 5.00 -12.66
C GLY A 20 -46.06 5.47 -13.30
N VAL A 21 -46.12 5.83 -14.57
CA VAL A 21 -45.07 6.63 -15.23
C VAL A 21 -45.03 7.97 -14.50
N SER A 22 -44.14 8.10 -13.52
CA SER A 22 -43.69 9.41 -13.04
C SER A 22 -42.40 9.77 -13.77
N PRO A 23 -42.40 10.81 -14.64
CA PRO A 23 -41.19 11.23 -15.32
C PRO A 23 -40.36 12.08 -14.35
N LYS A 24 -39.56 11.44 -13.49
CA LYS A 24 -38.31 12.09 -13.07
C LYS A 24 -37.29 11.78 -14.17
N ASN A 25 -37.35 12.57 -15.25
CA ASN A 25 -36.15 12.88 -16.01
C ASN A 25 -35.17 13.51 -15.01
N ASN A 26 -34.41 12.68 -14.30
CA ASN A 26 -33.20 13.14 -13.64
C ASN A 26 -32.35 13.69 -14.78
N ASP A 27 -32.19 15.02 -14.85
CA ASP A 27 -31.31 15.65 -15.80
C ASP A 27 -29.86 15.27 -15.45
N ILE A 28 -29.46 14.08 -15.90
CA ILE A 28 -28.14 13.51 -15.69
C ILE A 28 -27.07 14.47 -16.21
N PHE A 29 -27.34 15.09 -17.36
CA PHE A 29 -26.43 16.02 -18.00
C PHE A 29 -26.28 17.30 -17.16
N GLY A 30 -27.39 17.88 -16.68
CA GLY A 30 -27.38 19.03 -15.77
C GLY A 30 -26.63 18.75 -14.47
N GLN A 31 -26.79 17.56 -13.88
CA GLN A 31 -26.06 17.17 -12.67
C GLN A 31 -24.54 17.07 -12.89
N VAL A 32 -24.11 16.53 -14.05
CA VAL A 32 -22.69 16.46 -14.40
C VAL A 32 -22.13 17.86 -14.68
N GLN A 33 -22.89 18.72 -15.34
CA GLN A 33 -22.50 20.09 -15.62
C GLN A 33 -22.37 20.93 -14.34
N GLU A 34 -23.32 20.82 -13.41
CA GLU A 34 -23.26 21.46 -12.09
C GLU A 34 -22.03 20.98 -11.29
N PHE A 35 -21.79 19.67 -11.30
CA PHE A 35 -20.62 19.11 -10.64
C PHE A 35 -19.32 19.61 -11.29
N ARG A 36 -19.27 19.72 -12.62
CA ARG A 36 -18.13 20.28 -13.35
C ARG A 36 -17.88 21.75 -12.97
N THR A 37 -18.91 22.60 -12.92
CA THR A 37 -18.74 24.00 -12.52
C THR A 37 -18.26 24.14 -11.08
N LEU A 38 -18.76 23.28 -10.19
CA LEU A 38 -18.33 23.22 -8.79
C LEU A 38 -16.90 22.69 -8.65
N LEU A 39 -16.49 21.72 -9.46
CA LEU A 39 -15.13 21.17 -9.41
C LEU A 39 -14.08 22.19 -9.87
N LEU A 40 -14.44 23.00 -10.86
CA LEU A 40 -13.58 24.04 -11.43
C LEU A 40 -13.60 25.34 -10.61
N SER A 41 -14.46 25.44 -9.59
CA SER A 41 -14.44 26.58 -8.67
C SER A 41 -13.31 26.43 -7.64
N GLU A 42 -12.88 27.56 -7.09
CA GLU A 42 -11.88 27.59 -6.02
C GLU A 42 -12.44 27.03 -4.70
N GLU A 43 -13.76 26.92 -4.58
CA GLU A 43 -14.44 26.45 -3.36
C GLU A 43 -14.13 24.98 -3.01
N PRO A 44 -14.14 24.63 -1.72
CA PRO A 44 -14.00 23.24 -1.29
C PRO A 44 -15.26 22.45 -1.66
N VAL A 45 -15.08 21.39 -2.45
CA VAL A 45 -16.19 20.53 -2.88
C VAL A 45 -16.56 19.57 -1.76
N GLU A 46 -17.81 19.63 -1.30
CA GLU A 46 -18.30 18.71 -0.28
C GLU A 46 -18.28 17.25 -0.75
N LYS A 47 -17.92 16.33 0.17
CA LYS A 47 -17.94 14.88 -0.03
C LYS A 47 -19.27 14.35 -0.60
N LYS A 48 -20.40 14.95 -0.23
CA LYS A 48 -21.73 14.54 -0.71
C LYS A 48 -21.85 14.70 -2.22
N LYS A 49 -21.28 15.76 -2.80
CA LYS A 49 -21.29 16.03 -4.24
C LYS A 49 -20.45 15.00 -5.01
N PHE A 50 -19.28 14.62 -4.50
CA PHE A 50 -18.50 13.50 -5.08
C PHE A 50 -19.26 12.17 -5.04
N LYS A 51 -19.97 11.87 -3.93
CA LYS A 51 -20.80 10.66 -3.85
C LYS A 51 -21.97 10.69 -4.84
N GLN A 52 -22.60 11.84 -5.03
CA GLN A 52 -23.68 12.02 -6.00
C GLN A 52 -23.17 11.78 -7.41
N PHE A 53 -22.06 12.41 -7.80
CA PHE A 53 -21.45 12.20 -9.11
C PHE A 53 -21.07 10.73 -9.35
N ARG A 54 -20.55 10.05 -8.33
CA ARG A 54 -20.26 8.61 -8.43
C ARG A 54 -21.51 7.77 -8.69
N ARG A 55 -22.66 8.11 -8.10
CA ARG A 55 -23.95 7.42 -8.38
C ARG A 55 -24.38 7.66 -9.82
N VAL A 56 -24.25 8.89 -10.29
CA VAL A 56 -24.53 9.23 -11.69
C VAL A 56 -23.66 8.38 -12.64
N LEU A 57 -22.36 8.21 -12.35
CA LEU A 57 -21.50 7.34 -13.15
C LEU A 57 -21.87 5.84 -13.07
N SER A 58 -22.43 5.35 -11.96
CA SER A 58 -22.93 3.97 -11.88
C SER A 58 -24.22 3.78 -12.66
N ASP A 59 -25.12 4.77 -12.64
CA ASP A 59 -26.42 4.70 -13.30
C ASP A 59 -26.30 4.75 -14.83
N ILE A 60 -25.22 5.37 -15.34
CA ILE A 60 -24.94 5.50 -16.78
C ILE A 60 -24.15 4.30 -17.34
N LYS A 61 -23.68 3.39 -16.48
CA LYS A 61 -22.74 2.33 -16.88
C LYS A 61 -23.23 1.49 -18.07
N ASP A 62 -24.53 1.28 -18.20
CA ASP A 62 -25.10 0.42 -19.25
C ASP A 62 -25.80 1.20 -20.38
N ASN A 63 -25.78 2.54 -20.36
CA ASN A 63 -26.46 3.40 -21.34
C ASN A 63 -25.47 4.18 -22.21
N GLU A 64 -25.19 3.68 -23.42
CA GLU A 64 -24.23 4.29 -24.36
C GLU A 64 -24.53 5.76 -24.73
N GLU A 65 -25.81 6.15 -24.84
CA GLU A 65 -26.17 7.52 -25.23
C GLU A 65 -25.81 8.51 -24.11
N SER A 66 -26.13 8.13 -22.88
CA SER A 66 -25.77 8.88 -21.67
C SER A 66 -24.24 8.92 -21.48
N GLN A 67 -23.53 7.82 -21.76
CA GLN A 67 -22.07 7.80 -21.72
C GLN A 67 -21.46 8.80 -22.69
N ARG A 68 -21.93 8.85 -23.95
CA ARG A 68 -21.45 9.80 -24.97
C ARG A 68 -21.70 11.25 -24.56
N LYS A 69 -22.85 11.56 -23.93
CA LYS A 69 -23.16 12.90 -23.43
C LYS A 69 -22.22 13.31 -22.28
N VAL A 70 -21.96 12.40 -21.34
CA VAL A 70 -21.05 12.67 -20.21
C VAL A 70 -19.59 12.76 -20.66
N LEU A 71 -19.16 11.95 -21.63
CA LEU A 71 -17.81 12.01 -22.20
C LEU A 71 -17.50 13.39 -22.81
N LYS A 72 -18.47 14.07 -23.42
CA LYS A 72 -18.29 15.45 -23.91
C LYS A 72 -17.97 16.45 -22.80
N LEU A 73 -18.40 16.16 -21.57
CA LEU A 73 -18.17 17.01 -20.40
C LEU A 73 -16.89 16.63 -19.63
N ILE A 74 -16.28 15.48 -19.91
CA ILE A 74 -15.02 15.04 -19.30
C ILE A 74 -13.88 15.45 -20.24
N ASP A 75 -13.43 16.69 -20.09
CA ASP A 75 -12.24 17.20 -20.77
C ASP A 75 -11.01 17.19 -19.85
N THR A 76 -9.86 17.59 -20.39
CA THR A 76 -8.61 17.68 -19.63
C THR A 76 -8.78 18.54 -18.38
N LYS A 77 -9.55 19.65 -18.45
CA LYS A 77 -9.80 20.55 -17.32
C LYS A 77 -10.55 19.84 -16.19
N PHE A 78 -11.56 19.04 -16.52
CA PHE A 78 -12.29 18.25 -15.52
C PHE A 78 -11.36 17.25 -14.82
N LEU A 79 -10.55 16.52 -15.57
CA LEU A 79 -9.62 15.53 -15.00
C LEU A 79 -8.55 16.19 -14.12
N THR A 80 -7.97 17.30 -14.57
CA THR A 80 -7.00 18.05 -13.76
C THR A 80 -7.64 18.61 -12.50
N GLY A 81 -8.89 19.08 -12.56
CA GLY A 81 -9.64 19.52 -11.40
C GLY A 81 -9.83 18.43 -10.34
N LEU A 82 -10.12 17.18 -10.77
CA LEU A 82 -10.19 16.03 -9.87
C LEU A 82 -8.85 15.76 -9.18
N PHE A 83 -7.74 15.77 -9.92
CA PHE A 83 -6.40 15.53 -9.36
C PHE A 83 -5.93 16.66 -8.43
N CYS A 84 -6.27 17.92 -8.71
CA CYS A 84 -5.95 19.05 -7.82
C CYS A 84 -6.65 18.94 -6.47
N LYS A 85 -7.90 18.44 -6.43
CA LYS A 85 -8.66 18.23 -5.19
C LYS A 85 -8.35 16.89 -4.51
N TYR A 86 -7.54 16.04 -5.12
CA TYR A 86 -7.16 14.72 -4.60
C TYR A 86 -5.90 14.82 -3.74
N SER A 87 -5.97 14.39 -2.48
CA SER A 87 -4.82 14.48 -1.55
C SER A 87 -3.96 13.22 -1.50
N ALA A 88 -4.31 12.19 -2.27
CA ALA A 88 -3.69 10.86 -2.28
C ALA A 88 -3.72 10.12 -0.94
N LYS A 89 -4.55 10.56 0.02
CA LYS A 89 -4.66 9.93 1.35
C LYS A 89 -5.76 8.89 1.37
N ASN A 90 -5.75 8.01 2.37
CA ASN A 90 -6.84 7.06 2.60
C ASN A 90 -8.07 7.74 3.26
N SER A 91 -8.37 8.97 2.86
CA SER A 91 -9.52 9.73 3.35
C SER A 91 -10.80 9.25 2.66
N LYS A 92 -11.95 9.38 3.35
CA LYS A 92 -13.24 8.97 2.77
C LYS A 92 -13.63 9.78 1.52
N THR A 93 -13.07 10.98 1.33
CA THR A 93 -13.23 11.81 0.12
C THR A 93 -12.36 11.28 -1.01
N ASP A 94 -11.06 11.08 -0.76
CA ASP A 94 -10.11 10.57 -1.74
C ASP A 94 -10.50 9.18 -2.23
N LEU A 95 -10.99 8.30 -1.37
CA LEU A 95 -11.52 7.00 -1.79
C LEU A 95 -12.70 7.11 -2.76
N VAL A 96 -13.51 8.17 -2.67
CA VAL A 96 -14.59 8.41 -3.63
C VAL A 96 -14.03 8.95 -4.94
N ILE A 97 -13.09 9.90 -4.88
CA ILE A 97 -12.40 10.44 -6.05
C ILE A 97 -11.66 9.34 -6.82
N TYR A 98 -10.91 8.49 -6.13
CA TYR A 98 -10.23 7.34 -6.72
C TYR A 98 -11.21 6.39 -7.43
N LYS A 99 -12.36 6.10 -6.81
CA LYS A 99 -13.40 5.27 -7.44
C LYS A 99 -14.05 5.95 -8.64
N ILE A 100 -14.19 7.27 -8.63
CA ILE A 100 -14.60 8.05 -9.80
C ILE A 100 -13.58 7.88 -10.92
N LEU A 101 -12.30 8.17 -10.67
CA LEU A 101 -11.21 8.03 -11.65
C LEU A 101 -11.17 6.63 -12.27
N ARG A 102 -11.28 5.58 -11.43
CA ARG A 102 -11.33 4.18 -11.89
C ARG A 102 -12.56 3.88 -12.75
N SER A 103 -13.71 4.51 -12.44
CA SER A 103 -14.93 4.36 -13.26
C SER A 103 -14.79 5.07 -14.59
N LEU A 104 -14.14 6.24 -14.64
CA LEU A 104 -13.86 6.97 -15.87
C LEU A 104 -12.91 6.16 -16.78
N GLU A 105 -11.87 5.56 -16.22
CA GLU A 105 -10.91 4.76 -16.98
C GLU A 105 -11.49 3.42 -17.44
N ARG A 106 -12.17 2.68 -16.55
CA ARG A 106 -12.67 1.32 -16.87
C ARG A 106 -14.00 1.29 -17.61
N ASN A 107 -14.96 2.13 -17.22
CA ASN A 107 -16.31 2.08 -17.80
C ASN A 107 -16.45 3.02 -19.00
N LEU A 108 -15.82 4.19 -18.96
CA LEU A 108 -15.90 5.21 -20.01
C LEU A 108 -14.67 5.26 -20.92
N HIS A 109 -13.67 4.39 -20.69
CA HIS A 109 -12.43 4.31 -21.47
C HIS A 109 -11.69 5.65 -21.64
N VAL A 110 -11.79 6.54 -20.63
CA VAL A 110 -11.10 7.84 -20.64
C VAL A 110 -9.60 7.61 -20.52
N ASN A 111 -8.83 8.14 -21.47
CA ASN A 111 -7.39 7.99 -21.49
C ASN A 111 -6.71 8.92 -20.48
N LEU A 112 -6.38 8.40 -19.29
CA LEU A 112 -5.66 9.14 -18.25
C LEU A 112 -4.16 9.34 -18.57
N ARG A 113 -3.59 8.63 -19.55
CA ARG A 113 -2.17 8.79 -19.95
C ARG A 113 -1.89 10.18 -20.54
N VAL A 114 -2.92 10.88 -20.98
CA VAL A 114 -2.85 12.29 -21.39
C VAL A 114 -2.26 13.18 -20.29
N LEU A 115 -2.47 12.82 -19.03
CA LEU A 115 -1.98 13.55 -17.87
C LEU A 115 -0.66 13.00 -17.33
N ALA A 116 -0.05 12.01 -17.98
CA ALA A 116 1.18 11.40 -17.48
C ALA A 116 2.39 12.35 -17.65
N PRO A 117 3.23 12.52 -16.62
CA PRO A 117 3.16 11.89 -15.29
C PRO A 117 2.07 12.49 -14.38
N ILE A 118 1.31 11.61 -13.71
CA ILE A 118 0.22 12.02 -12.83
C ILE A 118 0.78 12.68 -11.57
N VAL A 119 0.35 13.91 -11.32
CA VAL A 119 0.59 14.66 -10.07
C VAL A 119 -0.73 15.03 -9.40
N TRP A 120 -0.73 15.33 -8.10
CA TRP A 120 -1.96 15.51 -7.32
C TRP A 120 -1.83 16.62 -6.27
N GLY A 121 -2.98 17.03 -5.73
CA GLY A 121 -3.10 18.07 -4.73
C GLY A 121 -2.90 19.49 -5.29
N GLU A 122 -2.92 20.48 -4.41
CA GLU A 122 -2.83 21.90 -4.77
C GLU A 122 -1.53 22.24 -5.51
N LYS A 123 -0.42 21.57 -5.16
CA LYS A 123 0.88 21.73 -5.83
C LYS A 123 0.85 21.35 -7.32
N ALA A 124 -0.10 20.51 -7.73
CA ALA A 124 -0.24 20.09 -9.12
C ALA A 124 -0.92 21.14 -10.00
N GLU A 125 -1.59 22.13 -9.42
CA GLU A 125 -2.41 23.10 -10.16
C GLU A 125 -1.58 23.93 -11.14
N SER A 126 -0.38 24.36 -10.74
CA SER A 126 0.53 25.13 -11.60
C SER A 126 0.95 24.33 -12.83
N ASN A 127 1.32 23.07 -12.64
CA ASN A 127 1.68 22.15 -13.71
C ASN A 127 0.50 21.90 -14.66
N TYR A 128 -0.68 21.63 -14.11
CA TYR A 128 -1.87 21.38 -14.94
C TYR A 128 -2.37 22.63 -15.67
N LYS A 129 -2.24 23.82 -15.09
CA LYS A 129 -2.52 25.09 -15.81
C LYS A 129 -1.61 25.23 -17.03
N GLN A 130 -0.32 24.93 -16.90
CA GLN A 130 0.61 24.92 -18.03
C GLN A 130 0.24 23.85 -19.07
N LEU A 131 -0.13 22.64 -18.64
CA LEU A 131 -0.59 21.58 -19.55
C LEU A 131 -1.82 21.99 -20.35
N VAL A 132 -2.79 22.64 -19.71
CA VAL A 132 -4.01 23.14 -20.37
C VAL A 132 -3.71 24.30 -21.31
N GLN A 133 -2.75 25.18 -20.97
CA GLN A 133 -2.37 26.34 -21.78
C GLN A 133 -1.57 25.96 -23.03
N PHE A 134 -0.56 25.10 -22.88
CA PHE A 134 0.39 24.76 -23.94
C PHE A 134 0.03 23.47 -24.70
N GLY A 135 -0.88 22.67 -24.15
CA GLY A 135 -1.23 21.36 -24.71
C GLY A 135 -0.11 20.33 -24.53
N GLN A 136 -0.38 19.08 -24.93
CA GLN A 136 0.51 17.94 -24.65
C GLN A 136 1.90 18.03 -25.31
N ASN A 137 2.00 18.73 -26.45
CA ASN A 137 3.22 18.75 -27.26
C ASN A 137 4.24 19.79 -26.80
N LEU A 138 3.77 20.92 -26.27
CA LEU A 138 4.62 22.03 -25.81
C LEU A 138 4.78 22.04 -24.29
N HIS A 139 3.97 21.26 -23.57
CA HIS A 139 4.09 21.13 -22.12
C HIS A 139 5.36 20.36 -21.74
N GLN A 140 6.17 20.98 -20.86
CA GLN A 140 7.31 20.31 -20.28
C GLN A 140 6.83 19.31 -19.23
N ARG A 141 6.92 18.02 -19.57
CA ARG A 141 6.58 16.94 -18.65
C ARG A 141 7.47 16.99 -17.40
N MET A 142 6.86 16.78 -16.24
CA MET A 142 7.62 16.64 -15.00
C MET A 142 8.50 15.40 -15.07
N LYS A 143 9.69 15.50 -14.47
CA LYS A 143 10.60 14.36 -14.36
C LYS A 143 10.12 13.38 -13.30
N ALA A 144 10.51 12.11 -13.39
CA ALA A 144 10.15 11.09 -12.39
C ALA A 144 10.52 11.52 -10.96
N ASP A 145 11.69 12.16 -10.82
CA ASP A 145 12.20 12.70 -9.56
C ASP A 145 11.33 13.81 -8.97
N GLN A 146 10.70 14.64 -9.81
CA GLN A 146 9.83 15.73 -9.35
C GLN A 146 8.47 15.20 -8.92
N VAL A 147 7.97 14.14 -9.58
CA VAL A 147 6.75 13.44 -9.15
C VAL A 147 6.97 12.81 -7.76
N LEU A 148 8.14 12.24 -7.54
CA LEU A 148 8.48 11.61 -6.27
C LEU A 148 8.48 12.60 -5.08
N GLU A 149 8.79 13.88 -5.32
CA GLU A 149 8.76 14.94 -4.30
C GLU A 149 7.34 15.30 -3.81
N PHE A 150 6.29 14.83 -4.48
CA PHE A 150 4.92 14.97 -3.98
C PHE A 150 4.64 14.06 -2.78
N PHE A 151 5.42 12.99 -2.63
CA PHE A 151 5.32 12.10 -1.49
C PHE A 151 6.21 12.57 -0.35
N ASP A 152 5.64 12.60 0.85
CA ASP A 152 6.41 12.73 2.09
C ASP A 152 6.98 11.36 2.47
N SER A 153 8.31 11.26 2.57
CA SER A 153 8.99 9.99 2.86
C SER A 153 8.57 9.37 4.20
N LYS A 154 8.22 10.19 5.20
CA LYS A 154 7.75 9.69 6.50
C LYS A 154 6.35 9.12 6.37
N GLN A 155 5.43 9.81 5.69
CA GLN A 155 4.08 9.31 5.44
C GLN A 155 4.08 8.05 4.57
N LEU A 156 4.99 7.92 3.59
CA LEU A 156 5.18 6.66 2.86
C LEU A 156 5.59 5.52 3.80
N TRP A 157 6.51 5.79 4.74
CA TRP A 157 6.88 4.83 5.77
C TRP A 157 5.71 4.46 6.69
N TRP A 158 4.91 5.44 7.10
CA TRP A 158 3.70 5.15 7.88
C TRP A 158 2.67 4.35 7.09
N THR A 159 2.55 4.60 5.79
CA THR A 159 1.62 3.89 4.90
C THR A 159 2.03 2.44 4.73
N LEU A 160 3.32 2.16 4.50
CA LEU A 160 3.79 0.78 4.32
C LEU A 160 3.56 -0.07 5.57
N LEU A 161 3.71 0.50 6.77
CA LEU A 161 3.48 -0.23 8.01
C LEU A 161 2.00 -0.54 8.26
N LYS A 162 1.07 0.22 7.67
CA LYS A 162 -0.37 0.21 8.01
C LYS A 162 -1.31 -0.23 6.89
N MET A 163 -0.80 -0.50 5.70
CA MET A 163 -1.64 -0.78 4.52
C MET A 163 -2.50 -2.05 4.60
N ASP A 164 -2.11 -3.03 5.42
CA ASP A 164 -2.88 -4.29 5.62
C ASP A 164 -3.59 -4.35 6.98
N ASP A 165 -3.54 -3.28 7.78
CA ASP A 165 -4.19 -3.21 9.10
C ASP A 165 -5.68 -2.87 8.96
N GLU A 166 -6.51 -3.91 8.82
CA GLU A 166 -7.97 -3.80 8.63
C GLU A 166 -8.65 -2.91 9.70
N LYS A 167 -8.22 -3.03 10.96
CA LYS A 167 -8.79 -2.27 12.09
C LYS A 167 -8.54 -0.77 11.95
N LEU A 168 -7.38 -0.38 11.40
CA LEU A 168 -7.05 1.02 11.14
C LEU A 168 -7.70 1.53 9.85
N MET A 169 -7.85 0.67 8.84
CA MET A 169 -8.56 1.04 7.62
C MET A 169 -10.04 1.37 7.87
N GLU A 170 -10.68 0.75 8.86
CA GLU A 170 -12.06 1.05 9.25
C GLU A 170 -12.20 2.39 10.02
N LYS A 171 -11.18 2.78 10.78
CA LYS A 171 -11.14 4.02 11.59
C LYS A 171 -10.66 5.25 10.81
N SER A 172 -10.85 5.24 9.48
CA SER A 172 -10.23 6.09 8.45
C SER A 172 -10.38 7.62 8.56
N GLU A 173 -10.94 8.18 9.63
CA GLU A 173 -11.17 9.63 9.76
C GLU A 173 -9.97 10.37 10.38
N THR A 174 -9.12 9.69 11.14
CA THR A 174 -8.00 10.31 11.85
C THR A 174 -6.62 9.92 11.31
N ALA A 175 -6.54 9.03 10.32
CA ALA A 175 -5.30 8.41 9.93
C ALA A 175 -4.70 9.10 8.68
N ASN A 176 -3.59 9.81 8.89
CA ASN A 176 -2.88 10.59 7.87
C ASN A 176 -1.87 9.70 7.09
N PHE A 177 -2.36 8.70 6.37
CA PHE A 177 -1.54 7.84 5.50
C PHE A 177 -2.08 7.84 4.06
N TYR A 178 -1.21 7.50 3.10
CA TYR A 178 -1.53 7.52 1.67
C TYR A 178 -2.43 6.35 1.27
N ASP A 179 -3.20 6.48 0.19
CA ASP A 179 -3.90 5.35 -0.43
C ASP A 179 -2.85 4.43 -1.11
N PRO A 180 -2.64 3.19 -0.62
CA PRO A 180 -1.61 2.30 -1.15
C PRO A 180 -1.77 2.00 -2.65
N ARG A 181 -3.02 1.98 -3.15
CA ARG A 181 -3.32 1.71 -4.56
C ARG A 181 -2.84 2.84 -5.45
N PHE A 182 -3.05 4.07 -5.01
CA PHE A 182 -2.60 5.24 -5.73
C PHE A 182 -1.08 5.33 -5.72
N VAL A 183 -0.46 5.17 -4.54
CA VAL A 183 1.01 5.15 -4.41
C VAL A 183 1.61 4.09 -5.33
N ALA A 184 1.13 2.84 -5.26
CA ALA A 184 1.61 1.75 -6.10
C ALA A 184 1.50 2.07 -7.60
N SER A 185 0.38 2.64 -8.03
CA SER A 185 0.18 3.05 -9.43
C SER A 185 1.16 4.13 -9.88
N VAL A 186 1.41 5.14 -9.04
CA VAL A 186 2.36 6.23 -9.37
C VAL A 186 3.79 5.68 -9.42
N LEU A 187 4.20 4.91 -8.41
CA LEU A 187 5.53 4.30 -8.35
C LEU A 187 5.79 3.36 -9.53
N PHE A 188 4.78 2.60 -9.94
CA PHE A 188 4.87 1.76 -11.13
C PHE A 188 5.02 2.60 -12.40
N SER A 189 4.31 3.72 -12.52
CA SER A 189 4.40 4.62 -13.67
C SER A 189 5.79 5.26 -13.81
N ILE A 190 6.35 5.80 -12.71
CA ILE A 190 7.66 6.47 -12.74
C ILE A 190 8.84 5.50 -12.89
N THR A 191 8.63 4.20 -12.66
CA THR A 191 9.64 3.15 -12.87
C THR A 191 9.52 2.49 -14.24
N ALA A 192 8.76 3.07 -15.18
CA ALA A 192 8.66 2.54 -16.54
C ALA A 192 10.05 2.45 -17.23
N PRO A 193 10.25 1.51 -18.18
CA PRO A 193 11.50 1.41 -18.92
C PRO A 193 11.87 2.72 -19.62
N GLY A 194 13.15 3.13 -19.54
CA GLY A 194 13.62 4.40 -20.09
C GLY A 194 13.24 5.64 -19.27
N SER A 195 12.81 5.46 -18.02
CA SER A 195 12.56 6.56 -17.08
C SER A 195 13.85 7.31 -16.72
N ASP A 196 13.71 8.62 -16.45
CA ASP A 196 14.79 9.50 -15.99
C ASP A 196 14.93 9.53 -14.46
N LEU A 197 14.41 8.51 -13.78
CA LEU A 197 14.42 8.35 -12.33
C LEU A 197 15.83 8.21 -11.77
N THR A 198 16.19 9.06 -10.80
CA THR A 198 17.41 8.90 -10.01
C THR A 198 17.23 7.75 -9.03
N LEU A 199 18.03 6.69 -9.17
CA LEU A 199 17.84 5.45 -8.43
C LEU A 199 18.11 5.61 -6.94
N ARG A 200 19.09 6.43 -6.56
CA ARG A 200 19.33 6.78 -5.15
C ARG A 200 18.13 7.51 -4.55
N LYS A 201 17.51 8.44 -5.29
CA LYS A 201 16.37 9.24 -4.82
C LYS A 201 15.13 8.37 -4.57
N PHE A 202 14.92 7.36 -5.41
CA PHE A 202 13.85 6.39 -5.22
C PHE A 202 13.99 5.58 -3.92
N VAL A 203 15.22 5.33 -3.47
CA VAL A 203 15.46 4.67 -2.18
C VAL A 203 15.31 5.65 -1.02
N THR A 204 15.88 6.86 -1.11
CA THR A 204 15.81 7.85 -0.02
C THR A 204 14.39 8.33 0.27
N SER A 205 13.49 8.27 -0.72
CA SER A 205 12.06 8.57 -0.55
C SER A 205 11.25 7.42 0.10
N ASN A 206 11.89 6.29 0.42
CA ASN A 206 11.24 5.04 0.86
C ASN A 206 10.34 4.38 -0.19
N ALA A 207 10.42 4.74 -1.48
CA ALA A 207 9.61 4.11 -2.52
C ALA A 207 10.01 2.64 -2.78
N LEU A 208 11.31 2.33 -2.70
CA LEU A 208 11.77 0.93 -2.77
C LEU A 208 11.30 0.10 -1.55
N ALA A 209 11.36 0.70 -0.36
CA ALA A 209 10.85 0.07 0.86
C ALA A 209 9.34 -0.22 0.76
N PHE A 210 8.59 0.73 0.19
CA PHE A 210 7.16 0.56 -0.09
C PHE A 210 6.91 -0.60 -1.05
N ALA A 211 7.70 -0.73 -2.12
CA ALA A 211 7.57 -1.82 -3.09
C ALA A 211 7.79 -3.21 -2.46
N PHE A 212 8.76 -3.35 -1.56
CA PHE A 212 8.94 -4.59 -0.79
C PHE A 212 7.73 -4.89 0.08
N ALA A 213 7.24 -3.90 0.83
CA ALA A 213 6.09 -4.07 1.70
C ALA A 213 4.84 -4.46 0.90
N LEU A 214 4.62 -3.95 -0.32
CA LEU A 214 3.46 -4.33 -1.14
C LEU A 214 3.36 -5.85 -1.38
N THR A 215 4.47 -6.57 -1.36
CA THR A 215 4.50 -8.03 -1.57
C THR A 215 3.84 -8.84 -0.45
N SER A 216 3.64 -8.25 0.74
CA SER A 216 2.93 -8.89 1.84
C SER A 216 1.42 -8.65 1.86
N THR A 217 0.94 -7.77 0.98
CA THR A 217 -0.46 -7.34 0.98
C THR A 217 -1.44 -8.47 0.67
N LYS A 218 -2.64 -8.41 1.23
CA LYS A 218 -3.71 -9.39 0.94
C LYS A 218 -4.27 -9.21 -0.47
N ASP A 219 -4.31 -7.97 -0.97
CA ASP A 219 -4.83 -7.61 -2.29
C ASP A 219 -3.85 -8.07 -3.39
N GLU A 220 -4.29 -8.98 -4.25
CA GLU A 220 -3.43 -9.59 -5.27
C GLU A 220 -2.92 -8.58 -6.31
N ASP A 221 -3.73 -7.57 -6.62
CA ASP A 221 -3.36 -6.50 -7.55
C ASP A 221 -2.21 -5.66 -6.95
N LEU A 222 -2.30 -5.34 -5.65
CA LEU A 222 -1.25 -4.59 -4.94
C LEU A 222 0.06 -5.38 -4.84
N ARG A 223 -0.02 -6.69 -4.57
CA ARG A 223 1.16 -7.56 -4.62
C ARG A 223 1.80 -7.56 -6.01
N ALA A 224 0.99 -7.65 -7.06
CA ALA A 224 1.48 -7.63 -8.44
C ALA A 224 2.20 -6.30 -8.77
N TYR A 225 1.69 -5.16 -8.28
CA TYR A 225 2.40 -3.88 -8.36
C TYR A 225 3.75 -3.93 -7.63
N GLY A 226 3.79 -4.47 -6.40
CA GLY A 226 5.03 -4.63 -5.64
C GLY A 226 6.10 -5.37 -6.42
N TYR A 227 5.78 -6.57 -6.93
CA TYR A 227 6.69 -7.36 -7.76
C TYR A 227 7.07 -6.63 -9.06
N GLY A 228 6.12 -5.97 -9.71
CA GLY A 228 6.35 -5.21 -10.95
C GLY A 228 7.32 -4.04 -10.74
N ILE A 229 7.17 -3.29 -9.65
CA ILE A 229 8.06 -2.19 -9.28
C ILE A 229 9.46 -2.72 -8.97
N LEU A 230 9.57 -3.80 -8.18
CA LEU A 230 10.87 -4.41 -7.86
C LEU A 230 11.60 -4.91 -9.12
N GLN A 231 10.88 -5.53 -10.05
CA GLN A 231 11.45 -6.00 -11.31
C GLN A 231 11.89 -4.82 -12.20
N ARG A 232 11.06 -3.79 -12.33
CA ARG A 232 11.40 -2.57 -13.07
C ARG A 232 12.61 -1.85 -12.50
N TYR A 233 12.66 -1.68 -11.18
CA TYR A 233 13.81 -1.08 -10.50
C TYR A 233 15.08 -1.93 -10.70
N LEU A 234 14.96 -3.27 -10.64
CA LEU A 234 16.08 -4.16 -10.96
C LEU A 234 16.58 -4.02 -12.41
N ASP A 235 15.69 -3.73 -13.35
CA ASP A 235 16.06 -3.51 -14.76
C ASP A 235 16.73 -2.14 -14.93
N LEU A 236 16.22 -1.08 -14.30
CA LEU A 236 16.87 0.23 -14.26
C LEU A 236 18.27 0.17 -13.60
N LEU A 237 18.46 -0.69 -12.60
CA LEU A 237 19.77 -0.99 -11.98
C LEU A 237 20.74 -1.73 -12.91
N LYS A 238 20.31 -2.22 -14.07
CA LYS A 238 21.19 -2.84 -15.08
C LYS A 238 21.56 -1.88 -16.21
N GLU A 239 20.77 -0.84 -16.44
CA GLU A 239 21.00 0.13 -17.51
C GLU A 239 22.32 0.89 -17.30
N LEU A 240 22.94 1.34 -18.39
CA LEU A 240 24.11 2.21 -18.29
C LEU A 240 23.64 3.63 -17.99
N THR A 241 24.00 4.15 -16.82
CA THR A 241 23.57 5.48 -16.37
C THR A 241 24.79 6.31 -15.98
N THR A 242 24.71 7.62 -16.17
CA THR A 242 25.71 8.58 -15.68
C THR A 242 25.57 8.90 -14.19
N GLU A 243 24.56 8.34 -13.50
CA GLU A 243 24.35 8.51 -12.06
C GLU A 243 25.48 7.86 -11.24
N GLU A 244 26.09 8.63 -10.34
CA GLU A 244 27.02 8.12 -9.33
C GLU A 244 26.24 7.43 -8.19
N PHE A 245 26.08 6.11 -8.31
CA PHE A 245 25.42 5.29 -7.29
C PHE A 245 26.28 4.09 -6.91
N SER A 246 27.16 4.28 -5.91
CA SER A 246 28.13 3.28 -5.46
C SER A 246 27.47 2.01 -4.89
N GLU A 247 26.31 2.13 -4.26
CA GLU A 247 25.58 1.04 -3.63
C GLU A 247 24.73 0.23 -4.63
N ARG A 248 24.73 0.61 -5.92
CA ARG A 248 23.95 -0.04 -6.99
C ARG A 248 24.10 -1.56 -7.02
N VAL A 249 25.32 -2.05 -6.82
CA VAL A 249 25.62 -3.49 -6.82
C VAL A 249 24.91 -4.19 -5.65
N TRP A 250 24.87 -3.56 -4.47
CA TRP A 250 24.19 -4.10 -3.29
C TRP A 250 22.68 -4.15 -3.47
N PHE A 251 22.06 -3.10 -4.00
CA PHE A 251 20.62 -3.13 -4.30
C PHE A 251 20.27 -4.22 -5.32
N LYS A 252 21.09 -4.36 -6.36
CA LYS A 252 20.94 -5.43 -7.36
C LYS A 252 21.05 -6.81 -6.71
N TYR A 253 21.97 -6.99 -5.77
CA TYR A 253 22.15 -8.24 -5.03
C TYR A 253 20.92 -8.54 -4.16
N VAL A 254 20.51 -7.61 -3.29
CA VAL A 254 19.37 -7.80 -2.38
C VAL A 254 18.08 -8.11 -3.11
N ILE A 255 17.76 -7.39 -4.20
CA ILE A 255 16.56 -7.64 -4.98
C ILE A 255 16.63 -9.00 -5.68
N ARG A 256 17.81 -9.44 -6.12
CA ARG A 256 18.01 -10.78 -6.67
C ARG A 256 17.86 -11.87 -5.63
N THR A 257 18.44 -11.72 -4.44
CA THR A 257 18.27 -12.65 -3.32
C THR A 257 16.78 -12.79 -2.99
N PHE A 258 16.06 -11.67 -2.88
CA PHE A 258 14.61 -11.68 -2.69
C PHE A 258 13.89 -12.42 -3.82
N LYS A 259 14.15 -12.05 -5.07
CA LYS A 259 13.54 -12.69 -6.26
C LYS A 259 13.80 -14.19 -6.32
N ASN A 260 15.01 -14.64 -6.00
CA ASN A 260 15.39 -16.06 -6.01
C ASN A 260 14.73 -16.85 -4.87
N SER A 261 14.24 -16.17 -3.85
CA SER A 261 13.56 -16.77 -2.70
C SER A 261 12.05 -16.93 -2.93
N VAL A 262 11.50 -16.23 -3.93
CA VAL A 262 10.09 -16.34 -4.33
C VAL A 262 9.89 -17.60 -5.15
N THR A 263 8.99 -18.47 -4.71
CA THR A 263 8.72 -19.78 -5.33
C THR A 263 7.49 -19.76 -6.23
N GLU A 264 6.54 -18.87 -5.97
CA GLU A 264 5.25 -18.81 -6.68
C GLU A 264 5.01 -17.44 -7.31
N THR A 265 4.27 -17.42 -8.42
CA THR A 265 3.87 -16.16 -9.05
C THR A 265 2.96 -15.37 -8.13
N ASN A 266 3.29 -14.10 -7.88
CA ASN A 266 2.52 -13.23 -6.99
C ASN A 266 2.36 -13.78 -5.56
N GLN A 267 3.35 -14.57 -5.09
CA GLN A 267 3.39 -15.14 -3.75
C GLN A 267 3.19 -14.06 -2.70
N ARG A 268 2.37 -14.34 -1.68
CA ARG A 268 2.23 -13.46 -0.54
C ARG A 268 3.39 -13.69 0.42
N ILE A 269 4.24 -12.68 0.57
CA ILE A 269 5.39 -12.74 1.48
C ILE A 269 4.94 -12.40 2.89
N PRO A 270 5.45 -13.05 3.93
CA PRO A 270 5.11 -12.63 5.29
C PRO A 270 5.56 -11.21 5.62
N HIS A 271 4.78 -10.48 6.41
CA HIS A 271 5.06 -9.07 6.72
C HIS A 271 6.44 -8.89 7.35
N VAL A 272 6.88 -9.82 8.22
CA VAL A 272 8.21 -9.74 8.86
C VAL A 272 9.34 -9.82 7.84
N VAL A 273 9.19 -10.60 6.78
CA VAL A 273 10.19 -10.70 5.72
C VAL A 273 10.12 -9.48 4.81
N ALA A 274 8.92 -9.10 4.36
CA ALA A 274 8.74 -7.92 3.49
C ALA A 274 9.25 -6.64 4.17
N HIS A 275 8.94 -6.45 5.45
CA HIS A 275 9.40 -5.32 6.26
C HIS A 275 10.90 -5.39 6.59
N PHE A 276 11.50 -6.59 6.65
CA PHE A 276 12.95 -6.75 6.75
C PHE A 276 13.61 -6.16 5.50
N PHE A 277 13.21 -6.61 4.30
CA PHE A 277 13.75 -6.08 3.04
C PHE A 277 13.48 -4.58 2.87
N ALA A 278 12.32 -4.09 3.32
CA ALA A 278 12.01 -2.67 3.34
C ALA A 278 13.01 -1.88 4.19
N ARG A 279 13.33 -2.32 5.41
CA ARG A 279 14.35 -1.69 6.27
C ARG A 279 15.76 -1.81 5.70
N VAL A 280 16.12 -2.98 5.17
CA VAL A 280 17.41 -3.21 4.51
C VAL A 280 17.61 -2.22 3.37
N SER A 281 16.58 -1.97 2.56
CA SER A 281 16.67 -1.03 1.43
C SER A 281 17.11 0.37 1.87
N LYS A 282 16.67 0.81 3.05
CA LYS A 282 17.09 2.08 3.64
C LYS A 282 18.48 1.97 4.29
N LEU A 283 18.72 0.90 5.03
CA LEU A 283 19.98 0.62 5.74
C LEU A 283 21.18 0.62 4.79
N MET A 284 21.00 0.19 3.55
CA MET A 284 22.07 0.18 2.53
C MET A 284 22.67 1.55 2.23
N LEU A 285 21.92 2.63 2.46
CA LEU A 285 22.41 4.00 2.29
C LEU A 285 23.14 4.54 3.53
N HIS A 286 23.17 3.75 4.61
CA HIS A 286 23.65 4.15 5.93
C HIS A 286 24.65 3.12 6.49
N PRO A 287 25.85 2.99 5.89
CA PRO A 287 26.88 2.05 6.36
C PRO A 287 27.39 2.35 7.77
N GLU A 288 27.15 3.56 8.28
CA GLU A 288 27.44 3.97 9.66
C GLU A 288 26.52 3.31 10.71
N ASP A 289 25.39 2.75 10.29
CA ASP A 289 24.44 2.14 11.22
C ASP A 289 25.04 0.86 11.83
N PRO A 290 24.97 0.69 13.17
CA PRO A 290 25.45 -0.50 13.86
C PRO A 290 24.99 -1.84 13.28
N VAL A 291 23.80 -1.86 12.68
CA VAL A 291 23.14 -3.07 12.15
C VAL A 291 23.57 -3.38 10.72
N PHE A 292 24.26 -2.47 10.03
CA PHE A 292 24.68 -2.66 8.64
C PHE A 292 25.57 -3.90 8.47
N SER A 293 26.61 -4.04 9.28
CA SER A 293 27.59 -5.12 9.20
C SER A 293 26.97 -6.53 9.35
N PRO A 294 26.20 -6.85 10.41
CA PRO A 294 25.58 -8.16 10.55
C PRO A 294 24.59 -8.47 9.41
N ILE A 295 23.86 -7.46 8.91
CA ILE A 295 22.95 -7.65 7.78
C ILE A 295 23.70 -7.92 6.48
N MET A 296 24.83 -7.24 6.22
CA MET A 296 25.65 -7.53 5.04
C MET A 296 26.22 -8.95 5.12
N ALA A 297 26.68 -9.38 6.30
CA ALA A 297 27.15 -10.73 6.51
C ALA A 297 26.05 -11.78 6.23
N PHE A 298 24.82 -11.54 6.67
CA PHE A 298 23.66 -12.39 6.35
C PHE A 298 23.49 -12.58 4.83
N PHE A 299 23.52 -11.48 4.08
CA PHE A 299 23.36 -11.51 2.63
C PHE A 299 24.54 -12.21 1.91
N GLN A 300 25.75 -12.11 2.44
CA GLN A 300 26.93 -12.79 1.87
C GLN A 300 26.91 -14.31 2.11
N LEU A 301 26.32 -14.76 3.21
CA LEU A 301 26.32 -16.18 3.60
C LEU A 301 25.25 -17.01 2.88
N LYS A 302 24.12 -16.41 2.48
CA LYS A 302 22.99 -17.14 1.91
C LYS A 302 22.53 -16.55 0.56
N PRO A 303 22.44 -17.35 -0.51
CA PRO A 303 21.97 -16.88 -1.82
C PRO A 303 20.44 -16.69 -1.89
N THR A 304 19.71 -17.22 -0.90
CA THR A 304 18.25 -17.12 -0.72
C THR A 304 17.90 -16.88 0.74
N VAL A 305 16.71 -16.37 0.99
CA VAL A 305 16.15 -16.13 2.33
C VAL A 305 14.97 -17.05 2.54
N MET A 306 14.93 -17.69 3.70
CA MET A 306 13.80 -18.51 4.12
C MET A 306 12.65 -17.60 4.56
N PHE A 307 11.48 -17.76 3.94
CA PHE A 307 10.32 -16.90 4.22
C PHE A 307 9.47 -17.38 5.41
N ASP A 308 9.69 -18.60 5.89
CA ASP A 308 9.02 -19.20 7.05
C ASP A 308 9.66 -18.81 8.40
N GLN A 309 10.70 -17.97 8.37
CA GLN A 309 11.48 -17.55 9.54
C GLN A 309 11.72 -16.05 9.55
N VAL A 310 11.95 -15.50 10.75
CA VAL A 310 12.39 -14.11 10.90
C VAL A 310 13.84 -13.95 10.41
N PRO A 311 14.11 -13.14 9.37
CA PRO A 311 15.45 -13.04 8.82
C PRO A 311 16.47 -12.50 9.84
N GLU A 312 17.60 -13.20 9.94
CA GLU A 312 18.74 -12.87 10.82
C GLU A 312 18.39 -12.65 12.31
N PHE A 313 17.30 -13.28 12.79
CA PHE A 313 16.80 -13.06 14.15
C PHE A 313 17.83 -13.37 15.24
N TYR A 314 18.37 -14.59 15.28
CA TYR A 314 19.24 -15.03 16.37
C TYR A 314 20.51 -14.18 16.48
N LYS A 315 21.13 -13.84 15.35
CA LYS A 315 22.37 -13.06 15.32
C LYS A 315 22.14 -11.64 15.86
N LEU A 316 21.02 -11.01 15.50
CA LEU A 316 20.70 -9.66 15.95
C LEU A 316 20.18 -9.63 17.39
N PHE A 317 19.31 -10.58 17.75
CA PHE A 317 18.68 -10.65 19.06
C PHE A 317 19.68 -11.03 20.17
N LEU A 318 20.51 -12.03 19.91
CA LEU A 318 21.58 -12.51 20.81
C LEU A 318 22.96 -12.00 20.37
N SER A 319 23.01 -10.76 19.89
CA SER A 319 24.23 -10.18 19.34
C SER A 319 25.41 -10.29 20.31
N SER A 320 26.52 -10.79 19.76
CA SER A 320 27.81 -10.91 20.45
C SER A 320 28.65 -9.65 20.34
N SER A 321 28.15 -8.59 19.70
CA SER A 321 28.90 -7.34 19.56
C SER A 321 29.07 -6.67 20.93
N THR A 322 30.27 -6.27 21.30
CA THR A 322 30.52 -5.57 22.58
C THR A 322 29.90 -4.18 22.62
N GLU A 323 29.88 -3.47 21.48
CA GLU A 323 29.39 -2.08 21.40
C GLU A 323 27.94 -1.99 20.87
N ASN A 324 27.62 -2.76 19.84
CA ASN A 324 26.40 -2.61 19.05
C ASN A 324 25.24 -3.55 19.41
N PHE A 325 25.42 -4.48 20.36
CA PHE A 325 24.41 -5.51 20.65
C PHE A 325 23.02 -4.94 20.95
N ARG A 326 22.96 -3.76 21.58
CA ARG A 326 21.72 -3.06 21.91
C ARG A 326 20.99 -2.61 20.66
N ALA A 327 21.70 -1.97 19.74
CA ALA A 327 21.13 -1.43 18.51
C ALA A 327 20.61 -2.57 17.62
N GLU A 328 21.40 -3.64 17.47
CA GLU A 328 21.03 -4.85 16.71
C GLU A 328 19.77 -5.52 17.29
N ARG A 329 19.72 -5.69 18.61
CA ARG A 329 18.57 -6.28 19.30
C ARG A 329 17.32 -5.40 19.19
N HIS A 330 17.44 -4.09 19.38
CA HIS A 330 16.32 -3.16 19.23
C HIS A 330 15.80 -3.14 17.80
N TRP A 331 16.68 -3.26 16.81
CA TRP A 331 16.29 -3.28 15.41
C TRP A 331 15.39 -4.49 15.10
N VAL A 332 15.78 -5.68 15.54
CA VAL A 332 14.98 -6.89 15.29
C VAL A 332 13.69 -6.94 16.12
N LEU A 333 13.72 -6.44 17.36
CA LEU A 333 12.51 -6.30 18.19
C LEU A 333 11.49 -5.35 17.54
N LYS A 334 11.95 -4.20 17.02
CA LYS A 334 11.10 -3.26 16.27
C LYS A 334 10.58 -3.86 14.98
N LEU A 335 11.40 -4.62 14.27
CA LEU A 335 10.99 -5.38 13.08
C LEU A 335 9.80 -6.29 13.40
N MET A 336 9.92 -7.14 14.43
CA MET A 336 8.84 -8.05 14.83
C MET A 336 7.58 -7.30 15.28
N LEU A 337 7.74 -6.25 16.09
CA LEU A 337 6.63 -5.43 16.58
C LEU A 337 5.83 -4.79 15.44
N GLU A 338 6.51 -4.17 14.47
CA GLU A 338 5.88 -3.48 13.36
C GLU A 338 5.40 -4.41 12.26
N ALA A 339 5.86 -5.67 12.25
CA ALA A 339 5.43 -6.70 11.30
C ALA A 339 4.23 -7.53 11.80
N LEU A 340 3.87 -7.44 13.08
CA LEU A 340 2.72 -8.14 13.64
C LEU A 340 1.42 -7.38 13.30
N ILE A 341 0.90 -7.60 12.10
CA ILE A 341 -0.31 -6.92 11.59
C ILE A 341 -1.53 -7.84 11.71
N GLU A 342 -1.35 -9.13 11.43
CA GLU A 342 -2.41 -10.12 11.46
C GLU A 342 -2.04 -11.38 12.26
N PRO A 343 -3.01 -12.25 12.61
CA PRO A 343 -2.74 -13.45 13.37
C PRO A 343 -1.73 -14.42 12.73
N ASN A 344 -1.67 -14.49 11.40
CA ASN A 344 -0.74 -15.37 10.70
C ASN A 344 0.72 -14.92 10.86
N ASP A 345 0.99 -13.63 11.10
CA ASP A 345 2.35 -13.14 11.34
C ASP A 345 2.93 -13.72 12.63
N PHE A 346 2.08 -13.96 13.64
CA PHE A 346 2.49 -14.58 14.89
C PHE A 346 3.00 -16.00 14.69
N GLN A 347 2.45 -16.75 13.74
CA GLN A 347 2.88 -18.12 13.48
C GLN A 347 4.38 -18.18 13.12
N ILE A 348 4.90 -17.20 12.39
CA ILE A 348 6.31 -17.15 12.00
C ILE A 348 7.21 -16.80 13.20
N LEU A 349 6.73 -15.92 14.08
CA LEU A 349 7.43 -15.61 15.33
C LEU A 349 7.48 -16.84 16.24
N GLU A 350 6.41 -17.61 16.26
CA GLU A 350 6.30 -18.84 17.05
C GLU A 350 7.22 -19.95 16.51
N THR A 351 7.16 -20.23 15.20
CA THR A 351 8.02 -21.26 14.57
C THR A 351 9.50 -20.90 14.64
N SER A 352 9.84 -19.61 14.66
CA SER A 352 11.21 -19.12 14.83
C SER A 352 11.66 -19.04 16.29
N TYR A 353 10.85 -19.51 17.25
CA TYR A 353 11.11 -19.43 18.70
C TYR A 353 11.38 -18.01 19.22
N CYS A 354 10.85 -16.98 18.54
CA CYS A 354 11.04 -15.58 18.94
C CYS A 354 10.32 -15.30 20.28
N ILE A 355 9.13 -15.86 20.47
CA ILE A 355 8.29 -15.62 21.66
C ILE A 355 8.96 -16.15 22.95
N PRO A 356 9.38 -17.43 23.05
CA PRO A 356 10.14 -17.92 24.19
C PRO A 356 11.40 -17.10 24.49
N LEU A 357 12.15 -16.71 23.46
CA LEU A 357 13.38 -15.93 23.62
C LEU A 357 13.11 -14.51 24.13
N CYS A 358 12.00 -13.89 23.72
CA CYS A 358 11.56 -12.62 24.29
C CYS A 358 11.22 -12.74 25.78
N LEU A 359 10.50 -13.79 26.20
CA LEU A 359 10.18 -14.04 27.61
C LEU A 359 11.45 -14.25 28.45
N LEU A 360 12.38 -15.07 27.95
CA LEU A 360 13.65 -15.35 28.60
C LEU A 360 14.51 -14.10 28.72
N LEU A 361 14.64 -13.33 27.64
CA LEU A 361 15.43 -12.10 27.64
C LEU A 361 14.86 -11.12 28.67
N PHE A 362 13.55 -10.91 28.71
CA PHE A 362 12.94 -9.94 29.62
C PHE A 362 13.31 -10.19 31.08
N SER A 363 13.28 -11.46 31.51
CA SER A 363 13.65 -11.90 32.87
C SER A 363 15.17 -11.91 33.11
N SER A 364 15.98 -11.78 32.07
CA SER A 364 17.44 -11.79 32.18
C SER A 364 18.00 -10.46 32.70
N PRO A 365 19.08 -10.49 33.50
CA PRO A 365 19.77 -9.28 33.95
C PRO A 365 20.42 -8.49 32.80
N ILE A 366 20.66 -9.11 31.65
CA ILE A 366 21.24 -8.44 30.47
C ILE A 366 20.20 -7.62 29.67
N SER A 367 18.92 -7.71 30.03
CA SER A 367 17.86 -6.97 29.35
C SER A 367 17.73 -5.56 29.91
N GLU A 368 18.08 -4.59 29.08
CA GLU A 368 17.85 -3.17 29.31
C GLU A 368 16.38 -2.76 29.20
N MET A 369 16.08 -1.58 29.73
CA MET A 369 14.73 -1.03 29.82
C MET A 369 14.05 -0.88 28.45
N GLU A 370 14.78 -0.43 27.42
CA GLU A 370 14.20 -0.25 26.09
C GLU A 370 13.87 -1.60 25.43
N SER A 371 14.73 -2.62 25.58
CA SER A 371 14.45 -3.99 25.16
C SER A 371 13.19 -4.54 25.86
N ARG A 372 13.10 -4.37 27.19
CA ARG A 372 11.91 -4.77 27.97
C ARG A 372 10.64 -4.08 27.49
N LYS A 373 10.71 -2.78 27.23
CA LYS A 373 9.60 -1.99 26.70
C LYS A 373 9.15 -2.48 25.33
N LEU A 374 10.08 -2.74 24.41
CA LEU A 374 9.75 -3.28 23.08
C LEU A 374 9.10 -4.67 23.17
N ILE A 375 9.58 -5.54 24.07
CA ILE A 375 8.98 -6.85 24.34
C ILE A 375 7.55 -6.70 24.88
N LEU A 376 7.31 -5.79 25.83
CA LEU A 376 5.97 -5.52 26.34
C LEU A 376 5.04 -4.94 25.28
N GLN A 377 5.56 -4.07 24.40
CA GLN A 377 4.81 -3.56 23.25
C GLN A 377 4.45 -4.68 22.27
N LEU A 378 5.37 -5.62 22.02
CA LEU A 378 5.13 -6.79 21.19
C LEU A 378 4.01 -7.65 21.78
N PHE A 379 4.08 -7.98 23.07
CA PHE A 379 3.00 -8.75 23.73
C PHE A 379 1.68 -7.98 23.77
N LYS A 380 1.71 -6.66 23.98
CA LYS A 380 0.51 -5.83 23.89
C LYS A 380 -0.12 -5.93 22.49
N ALA A 381 0.69 -5.93 21.43
CA ALA A 381 0.20 -6.10 20.06
C ALA A 381 -0.37 -7.51 19.85
N CYS A 382 0.31 -8.57 20.31
CA CYS A 382 -0.19 -9.95 20.28
C CYS A 382 -1.57 -10.08 20.96
N LEU A 383 -1.72 -9.48 22.15
CA LEU A 383 -2.96 -9.55 22.93
C LEU A 383 -4.13 -8.78 22.30
N GLN A 384 -3.92 -7.95 21.28
CA GLN A 384 -5.00 -7.33 20.51
C GLN A 384 -5.73 -8.31 19.57
N HIS A 385 -5.17 -9.50 19.37
CA HIS A 385 -5.76 -10.58 18.59
C HIS A 385 -6.15 -11.73 19.52
N SER A 386 -7.44 -12.08 19.55
CA SER A 386 -7.97 -13.10 20.46
C SER A 386 -7.35 -14.49 20.24
N SER A 387 -7.10 -14.88 18.98
CA SER A 387 -6.46 -16.15 18.63
C SER A 387 -5.02 -16.25 19.14
N ILE A 388 -4.25 -15.17 19.00
CA ILE A 388 -2.87 -15.09 19.50
C ILE A 388 -2.86 -15.09 21.03
N ALA A 389 -3.75 -14.34 21.67
CA ALA A 389 -3.87 -14.31 23.13
C ALA A 389 -4.15 -15.70 23.72
N MET A 390 -5.05 -16.48 23.11
CA MET A 390 -5.32 -17.87 23.52
C MET A 390 -4.09 -18.76 23.35
N SER A 391 -3.35 -18.59 22.25
CA SER A 391 -2.12 -19.34 21.98
C SER A 391 -1.04 -19.02 23.03
N LEU A 392 -0.84 -17.73 23.35
CA LEU A 392 0.08 -17.29 24.39
C LEU A 392 -0.32 -17.78 25.79
N PHE A 393 -1.61 -17.84 26.07
CA PHE A 393 -2.11 -18.35 27.34
C PHE A 393 -1.83 -19.84 27.51
N ASN A 394 -2.11 -20.64 26.48
CA ASN A 394 -2.00 -22.09 26.52
C ASN A 394 -0.55 -22.59 26.37
N LEU A 395 0.21 -22.03 25.43
CA LEU A 395 1.54 -22.53 25.08
C LEU A 395 2.65 -21.95 25.97
N HIS A 396 2.52 -20.66 26.32
CA HIS A 396 3.59 -19.92 27.01
C HIS A 396 3.24 -19.53 28.44
N SER A 397 2.05 -19.91 28.94
CA SER A 397 1.56 -19.55 30.28
C SER A 397 1.78 -18.07 30.61
N ILE A 398 1.48 -17.19 29.65
CA ILE A 398 1.81 -15.75 29.73
C ILE A 398 1.27 -15.07 31.00
N HIS A 399 0.15 -15.58 31.54
CA HIS A 399 -0.46 -15.10 32.78
C HIS A 399 0.44 -15.34 34.01
N SER A 400 1.06 -16.51 34.12
CA SER A 400 2.03 -16.81 35.17
C SER A 400 3.26 -15.93 35.03
N TRP A 401 3.73 -15.72 33.80
CA TRP A 401 4.86 -14.85 33.53
C TRP A 401 4.58 -13.40 33.94
N PHE A 402 3.40 -12.84 33.62
CA PHE A 402 3.01 -11.50 34.09
C PHE A 402 2.94 -11.42 35.61
N SER A 403 2.41 -12.46 36.27
CA SER A 403 2.33 -12.50 37.74
C SER A 403 3.71 -12.51 38.41
N LEU A 404 4.74 -13.08 37.75
CA LEU A 404 6.11 -13.15 38.28
C LEU A 404 6.94 -11.91 37.94
N THR A 405 6.59 -11.19 36.88
CA THR A 405 7.40 -10.06 36.38
C THR A 405 6.88 -8.68 36.80
N LEU A 406 5.61 -8.57 37.19
CA LEU A 406 4.95 -7.32 37.61
C LEU A 406 4.73 -7.21 39.14
N GLN A 407 5.36 -8.09 39.93
CA GLN A 407 5.54 -7.89 41.38
C GLN A 407 6.66 -6.88 41.60
#